data_AF-A0A353Z4H4-F1
#
_entry.id   AF-A0A353Z4H4-F1
#
_cell.length_a   1.000
_cell.length_b   1.000
_cell.length_c   1.000
_cell.angle_alpha   90.00
_cell.angle_beta   90.00
_cell.angle_gamma   90.00
#
_symmetry.space_group_name_H-M   'P 1'
#
loop_
_entity.id
_entity.type
_entity.pdbx_description
1 polymer ?
#
loop_
_entity_poly.entity_id
_entity_poly.type
_entity_poly.pdbx_seq_one_letter_code
_entity_poly.pdbx_strand_id
1 'polypeptide(L)'
;NYKYSILVKQFALSGGAYNFWYNNFLNTQEAGSLYEGQPVQSVTNITNINNPSERVLGYFWASSYTEKRILFTGPLINIFKHCSMFVCAPPCNMKAALRGTGRDIVYFTLEGEYYSWPIRQICINCLAEGGTDIKPDFWE
;
A
#
# COMPACT_ATOMS: atom_id res chain seq x y z
N ASN A 1 9.31 -9.27 16.92
CA ASN A 1 8.69 -9.98 15.78
C ASN A 1 7.42 -9.28 15.36
N TYR A 2 7.37 -8.74 14.14
CA TYR A 2 6.18 -8.11 13.58
C TYR A 2 5.36 -9.13 12.79
N LYS A 3 4.05 -9.11 12.99
CA LYS A 3 3.07 -9.97 12.30
C LYS A 3 2.26 -9.10 11.35
N TYR A 4 2.03 -9.59 10.14
CA TYR A 4 1.33 -8.87 9.09
C TYR A 4 0.21 -9.72 8.49
N SER A 5 -0.89 -9.08 8.13
CA SER A 5 -2.07 -9.75 7.56
C SER A 5 -2.51 -9.03 6.29
N ILE A 6 -2.77 -9.80 5.24
CA ILE A 6 -3.39 -9.32 4.01
C ILE A 6 -4.69 -10.10 3.82
N LEU A 7 -5.80 -9.38 3.64
CA LEU A 7 -7.08 -9.96 3.23
C LEU A 7 -7.25 -9.76 1.72
N VAL A 8 -7.13 -10.84 0.96
CA VAL A 8 -7.31 -10.83 -0.49
C VAL A 8 -8.75 -11.17 -0.82
N LYS A 9 -9.42 -10.34 -1.62
CA LYS A 9 -10.78 -10.59 -2.13
C LYS A 9 -10.73 -10.75 -3.64
N GLN A 10 -11.21 -11.89 -4.13
CA GLN A 10 -11.26 -12.22 -5.56
C GLN A 10 -12.71 -12.28 -6.02
N PHE A 11 -13.07 -11.44 -6.99
CA PHE A 11 -14.41 -11.38 -7.55
C PHE A 11 -14.43 -12.12 -8.89
N ALA A 12 -15.45 -12.95 -9.13
CA ALA A 12 -15.69 -13.49 -10.46
C ALA A 12 -16.17 -12.37 -11.40
N LEU A 13 -15.81 -12.42 -12.69
CA LEU A 13 -16.20 -11.40 -13.65
C LEU A 13 -16.90 -12.06 -14.84
N SER A 14 -18.10 -11.58 -15.16
CA SER A 14 -18.79 -12.00 -16.38
C SER A 14 -18.08 -11.43 -17.61
N GLY A 15 -18.23 -12.06 -18.78
CA GLY A 15 -17.62 -11.56 -20.01
C GLY A 15 -18.05 -10.12 -20.35
N GLY A 16 -19.31 -9.76 -20.08
CA GLY A 16 -19.79 -8.39 -20.29
C GLY A 16 -19.18 -7.38 -19.31
N ALA A 17 -19.03 -7.74 -18.03
CA ALA A 17 -18.37 -6.88 -17.04
C ALA A 17 -16.87 -6.71 -17.35
N TYR A 18 -16.20 -7.79 -17.80
CA TYR A 18 -14.83 -7.73 -18.29
C TYR A 18 -14.68 -6.74 -19.44
N ASN A 19 -15.52 -6.85 -20.46
CA ASN A 19 -15.48 -5.95 -21.61
C ASN A 19 -15.75 -4.50 -21.21
N PHE A 20 -16.70 -4.25 -20.31
CA PHE A 20 -16.97 -2.91 -19.79
C PHE A 20 -15.74 -2.30 -19.12
N TRP A 21 -15.12 -3.03 -18.18
CA TRP A 21 -13.96 -2.58 -17.44
C TRP A 21 -12.71 -2.42 -18.32
N TYR A 22 -12.53 -3.33 -19.28
CA TYR A 22 -11.43 -3.26 -20.23
C TYR A 22 -11.55 -2.03 -21.15
N ASN A 23 -12.74 -1.75 -21.68
CA ASN A 23 -12.99 -0.54 -22.47
C ASN A 23 -12.77 0.73 -21.63
N ASN A 24 -13.19 0.71 -20.35
CA ASN A 24 -12.92 1.83 -19.44
C ASN A 24 -11.41 2.01 -19.20
N PHE A 25 -10.66 0.92 -18.99
CA PHE A 25 -9.21 0.95 -18.86
C PHE A 25 -8.55 1.59 -20.09
N LEU A 26 -8.89 1.14 -21.30
CA LEU A 26 -8.39 1.72 -22.55
C LEU A 26 -8.66 3.23 -22.63
N ASN A 27 -9.91 3.64 -22.37
CA ASN A 27 -10.31 5.05 -22.40
C ASN A 27 -9.59 5.94 -21.37
N THR A 28 -9.13 5.36 -20.25
CA THR A 28 -8.44 6.13 -19.19
C THR A 28 -6.92 6.15 -19.34
N GLN A 29 -6.34 5.11 -19.92
CA GLN A 29 -4.88 4.95 -20.00
C GLN A 29 -4.30 5.42 -21.34
N GLU A 30 -5.11 5.41 -22.41
CA GLU A 30 -4.80 6.02 -23.70
C GLU A 30 -5.38 7.44 -23.78
N ALA A 31 -5.28 8.23 -22.70
CA ALA A 31 -5.69 9.63 -22.67
C ALA A 31 -4.49 10.54 -22.30
N GLY A 32 -4.07 11.46 -23.18
CA GLY A 32 -2.87 12.30 -23.05
C GLY A 32 -1.79 12.26 -24.15
N SER A 33 -1.93 11.52 -25.26
CA SER A 33 -0.97 11.38 -26.38
C SER A 33 -1.55 11.87 -27.72
N LEU A 34 -0.67 12.36 -28.61
CA LEU A 34 -1.05 12.90 -29.94
C LEU A 34 -1.58 11.84 -30.92
N TYR A 35 -1.48 10.56 -30.58
CA TYR A 35 -1.85 9.43 -31.44
C TYR A 35 -2.94 8.55 -30.82
N GLU A 36 -3.83 9.14 -30.04
CA GLU A 36 -4.87 8.38 -29.34
C GLU A 36 -5.95 7.87 -30.27
N GLY A 37 -6.37 6.63 -29.99
CA GLY A 37 -7.56 6.06 -30.60
C GLY A 37 -8.81 6.78 -30.10
N GLN A 38 -9.85 6.81 -30.92
CA GLN A 38 -11.14 7.34 -30.49
C GLN A 38 -11.66 6.50 -29.31
N PRO A 39 -12.11 7.12 -28.19
CA PRO A 39 -12.63 6.38 -27.05
C PRO A 39 -13.75 5.43 -27.46
N VAL A 40 -13.61 4.16 -27.09
CA VAL A 40 -14.62 3.16 -27.41
C VAL A 40 -15.79 3.38 -26.47
N GLN A 41 -16.99 3.47 -27.05
CA GLN A 41 -18.21 3.54 -26.27
C GLN A 41 -18.38 2.26 -25.42
N SER A 42 -18.32 2.42 -24.10
CA SER A 42 -18.56 1.30 -23.18
C SER A 42 -19.97 0.75 -23.36
N VAL A 43 -20.06 -0.56 -23.59
CA VAL A 43 -21.33 -1.29 -23.68
C VAL A 43 -21.97 -1.31 -22.30
N THR A 44 -23.19 -0.78 -22.18
CA THR A 44 -23.99 -0.80 -20.94
C THR A 44 -25.01 -1.95 -20.98
N ASN A 45 -25.40 -2.44 -19.81
CA ASN A 45 -26.55 -3.34 -19.64
C ASN A 45 -27.75 -2.65 -18.94
N ILE A 46 -27.73 -1.32 -18.82
CA ILE A 46 -28.76 -0.52 -18.18
C ILE A 46 -29.51 0.28 -19.26
N THR A 47 -30.84 0.33 -19.19
CA THR A 47 -31.69 1.03 -20.17
C THR A 47 -32.76 1.87 -19.47
N ASN A 48 -33.16 3.00 -20.09
CA ASN A 48 -34.30 3.78 -19.62
C ASN A 48 -35.61 3.24 -20.24
N ILE A 49 -36.52 2.78 -19.40
CA ILE A 49 -37.83 2.24 -19.82
C ILE A 49 -38.80 3.31 -20.36
N ASN A 50 -38.63 4.58 -19.96
CA ASN A 50 -39.49 5.68 -20.39
C ASN A 50 -38.97 6.36 -21.67
N ASN A 51 -37.68 6.21 -21.97
CA ASN A 51 -37.04 6.79 -23.13
C ASN A 51 -35.94 5.86 -23.69
N PRO A 52 -36.27 4.94 -24.61
CA PRO A 52 -35.30 4.01 -25.20
C PRO A 52 -34.19 4.71 -26.02
N SER A 53 -34.40 5.96 -26.44
CA SER A 53 -33.38 6.75 -27.15
C SER A 53 -32.38 7.40 -26.20
N GLU A 54 -32.65 7.42 -24.90
CA GLU A 54 -31.71 7.91 -23.90
C GLU A 54 -30.61 6.89 -23.65
N ARG A 55 -29.37 7.39 -23.70
CA ARG A 55 -28.19 6.58 -23.46
C ARG A 55 -27.79 6.63 -22.00
N VAL A 56 -27.84 5.48 -21.34
CA VAL A 56 -27.45 5.34 -19.93
C VAL A 56 -25.98 4.90 -19.84
N LEU A 57 -25.27 5.39 -18.82
CA LEU A 57 -23.88 5.06 -18.56
C LEU A 57 -23.76 4.04 -17.41
N GLY A 58 -22.67 3.27 -17.44
CA GLY A 58 -22.35 2.29 -16.40
C GLY A 58 -22.73 0.86 -16.77
N TYR A 59 -22.31 -0.08 -15.93
CA TYR A 59 -22.60 -1.50 -16.09
C TYR A 59 -22.89 -2.10 -14.72
N PHE A 60 -24.03 -2.76 -14.60
CA PHE A 60 -24.41 -3.46 -13.39
C PHE A 60 -23.94 -4.92 -13.46
N TRP A 61 -23.09 -5.34 -12.52
CA TRP A 61 -22.75 -6.75 -12.35
C TRP A 61 -22.90 -7.17 -10.89
N ALA A 62 -23.33 -8.42 -10.70
CA ALA A 62 -23.33 -9.09 -9.41
C ALA A 62 -22.37 -10.28 -9.50
N SER A 63 -21.62 -10.52 -8.42
CA SER A 63 -20.60 -11.57 -8.40
C SER A 63 -20.43 -12.14 -6.99
N SER A 64 -20.22 -13.46 -6.92
CA SER A 64 -19.66 -14.08 -5.73
C SER A 64 -18.18 -13.74 -5.62
N TYR A 65 -17.70 -13.53 -4.40
CA TYR A 65 -16.28 -13.38 -4.14
C TYR A 65 -15.77 -14.50 -3.25
N THR A 66 -14.51 -14.88 -3.47
CA THR A 66 -13.75 -15.72 -2.57
C THR A 66 -12.76 -14.82 -1.85
N GLU A 67 -12.63 -14.99 -0.54
CA GLU A 67 -11.61 -14.30 0.23
C GLU A 67 -10.62 -15.26 0.86
N LYS A 68 -9.37 -14.81 0.96
CA LYS A 68 -8.31 -15.54 1.63
C LYS A 68 -7.49 -14.57 2.45
N ARG A 69 -7.36 -14.87 3.74
CA ARG A 69 -6.43 -14.18 4.63
C ARG A 69 -5.08 -14.87 4.58
N ILE A 70 -4.03 -14.07 4.38
CA ILE A 70 -2.65 -14.53 4.38
C ILE A 70 -1.96 -13.88 5.58
N LEU A 71 -1.43 -14.70 6.45
CA LEU A 71 -0.65 -14.30 7.62
C LEU A 71 0.82 -14.58 7.34
N PHE A 72 1.68 -13.62 7.66
CA PHE A 72 3.11 -13.83 7.52
C PHE A 72 3.87 -13.04 8.58
N THR A 73 5.05 -13.56 8.90
CA THR A 73 5.96 -13.01 9.90
C THR A 73 7.25 -12.65 9.20
N GLY A 74 7.72 -11.43 9.40
CA GLY A 74 8.98 -10.98 8.82
C GLY A 74 9.00 -9.46 8.70
N PRO A 75 10.17 -8.81 8.59
CA PRO A 75 10.21 -7.44 8.15
C PRO A 75 9.74 -7.40 6.67
N LEU A 76 8.55 -6.84 6.43
CA LEU A 76 7.92 -6.90 5.10
C LEU A 76 8.73 -6.25 3.98
N ILE A 77 9.50 -5.23 4.33
CA ILE A 77 10.49 -4.52 3.53
C ILE A 77 11.33 -3.78 4.59
N ASN A 78 12.57 -3.42 4.29
CA ASN A 78 13.37 -2.50 5.11
C ASN A 78 12.83 -1.06 4.98
N ILE A 79 11.52 -0.87 5.16
CA ILE A 79 10.78 0.40 4.97
C ILE A 79 11.32 1.44 5.97
N PHE A 80 11.87 0.92 7.07
CA PHE A 80 12.49 1.69 8.13
C PHE A 80 14.02 1.59 8.12
N LYS A 81 14.69 1.73 6.96
CA LYS A 81 16.15 2.03 6.92
C LYS A 81 16.55 3.15 7.89
N HIS A 82 15.59 4.02 8.15
CA HIS A 82 15.70 5.18 8.99
C HIS A 82 15.40 4.94 10.48
N CYS A 83 15.07 3.71 10.87
CA CYS A 83 14.89 3.26 12.26
C CYS A 83 15.94 2.23 12.71
N SER A 84 16.95 2.01 11.88
CA SER A 84 18.07 1.11 12.19
C SER A 84 18.98 1.71 13.27
N MET A 85 19.49 0.84 14.14
CA MET A 85 20.59 1.17 15.05
C MET A 85 21.85 1.42 14.24
N PHE A 86 22.57 2.49 14.57
CA PHE A 86 23.90 2.77 14.01
C PHE A 86 24.94 2.43 15.08
N VAL A 87 25.85 1.52 14.74
CA VAL A 87 26.94 1.04 15.61
C VAL A 87 28.27 1.45 15.00
N CYS A 88 29.19 1.89 15.84
CA CYS A 88 30.44 2.48 15.40
C CYS A 88 31.56 2.22 16.41
N ALA A 89 32.63 1.55 15.96
CA ALA A 89 33.81 1.28 16.77
C ALA A 89 34.81 2.46 16.73
N PRO A 90 35.51 2.79 17.84
CA PRO A 90 36.56 3.80 17.82
C PRO A 90 37.71 3.44 16.84
N PRO A 91 38.36 4.41 16.18
CA PRO A 91 38.13 5.85 16.27
C PRO A 91 37.06 6.29 15.26
N CYS A 92 35.85 6.58 15.73
CA CYS A 92 34.82 7.08 14.85
C CYS A 92 34.16 8.34 15.39
N ASN A 93 33.88 9.27 14.48
CA ASN A 93 33.26 10.53 14.81
C ASN A 93 31.75 10.42 14.65
N MET A 94 31.08 9.96 15.71
CA MET A 94 29.63 9.77 15.68
C MET A 94 28.87 11.09 15.41
N LYS A 95 29.41 12.24 15.85
CA LYS A 95 28.86 13.55 15.52
C LYS A 95 28.90 13.82 14.01
N ALA A 96 29.96 13.43 13.31
CA ALA A 96 30.05 13.53 11.86
C ALA A 96 29.14 12.51 11.16
N ALA A 97 29.07 11.28 11.66
CA ALA A 97 28.20 10.23 11.11
C ALA A 97 26.70 10.59 11.19
N LEU A 98 26.32 11.42 12.16
CA LEU A 98 24.94 11.83 12.39
C LEU A 98 24.63 13.24 11.87
N ARG A 99 25.62 13.97 11.30
CA ARG A 99 25.39 15.28 10.67
C ARG A 99 24.41 15.16 9.50
N GLY A 100 23.40 16.03 9.47
CA GLY A 100 22.38 16.05 8.42
C GLY A 100 21.21 15.09 8.62
N THR A 101 21.23 14.25 9.66
CA THR A 101 20.14 13.29 9.91
C THR A 101 18.90 13.95 10.52
N GLY A 102 19.03 15.07 11.22
CA GLY A 102 17.89 15.85 11.75
C GLY A 102 16.95 15.01 12.63
N ARG A 103 17.48 14.14 13.48
CA ARG A 103 16.70 13.22 14.33
C ARG A 103 17.02 13.40 15.81
N ASP A 104 15.99 13.24 16.63
CA ASP A 104 16.14 12.91 18.04
C ASP A 104 16.80 11.53 18.14
N ILE A 105 17.97 11.46 18.77
CA ILE A 105 18.81 10.27 18.87
C ILE A 105 19.19 10.02 20.33
N VAL A 106 19.13 8.77 20.78
CA VAL A 106 19.84 8.36 22.00
C VAL A 106 21.23 7.94 21.57
N TYR A 107 22.26 8.37 22.29
CA TYR A 107 23.62 7.87 22.15
C TYR A 107 24.08 7.27 23.48
N PHE A 108 24.75 6.12 23.44
CA PHE A 108 25.34 5.47 24.60
C PHE A 108 26.59 4.69 24.22
N THR A 109 27.42 4.39 25.22
CA THR A 109 28.65 3.61 25.06
C THR A 109 28.53 2.31 25.83
N LEU A 110 28.82 1.19 25.17
CA LEU A 110 28.81 -0.14 25.75
C LEU A 110 30.09 -0.87 25.28
N GLU A 111 30.86 -1.44 26.20
CA GLU A 111 32.07 -2.22 25.89
C GLU A 111 33.10 -1.50 25.00
N GLY A 112 33.16 -0.16 25.07
CA GLY A 112 34.07 0.66 24.26
C GLY A 112 33.56 0.98 22.85
N GLU A 113 32.36 0.51 22.49
CA GLU A 113 31.69 0.86 21.23
C GLU A 113 30.63 1.95 21.42
N TYR A 114 30.40 2.70 20.36
CA TYR A 114 29.38 3.75 20.33
C TYR A 114 28.12 3.27 19.62
N TYR A 115 26.97 3.48 20.28
CA TYR A 115 25.65 3.12 19.78
C TYR A 115 24.79 4.36 19.63
N SER A 116 24.01 4.43 18.55
CA SER A 116 22.94 5.41 18.40
C SER A 116 21.67 4.81 17.83
N TRP A 117 20.52 5.27 18.34
CA TRP A 117 19.20 4.83 17.87
C TRP A 117 18.24 6.03 17.70
N PRO A 118 17.53 6.14 16.57
CA PRO A 118 16.53 7.18 16.36
C PRO A 118 15.33 7.01 17.29
N ILE A 119 14.91 8.11 17.93
CA ILE A 119 13.78 8.18 18.89
C ILE A 119 12.46 8.57 18.21
N ARG A 120 12.47 8.82 16.89
CA ARG A 120 11.25 9.23 16.19
C ARG A 120 10.13 8.23 16.49
N GLN A 121 8.94 8.72 16.83
CA GLN A 121 7.81 7.88 17.21
C GLN A 121 7.52 6.78 16.18
N ILE A 122 7.68 7.07 14.88
CA ILE A 122 7.63 6.11 13.77
C ILE A 122 8.49 4.84 13.97
N CYS A 123 9.61 4.94 14.71
CA CYS A 123 10.56 3.86 14.94
C CYS A 123 10.27 3.03 16.18
N ILE A 124 9.53 3.57 17.15
CA ILE A 124 9.31 2.95 18.46
C ILE A 124 7.83 2.68 18.76
N ASN A 125 6.93 3.36 18.04
CA ASN A 125 5.49 3.30 18.21
C ASN A 125 4.82 2.91 16.89
N CYS A 126 4.35 1.66 16.81
CA CYS A 126 3.68 1.15 15.62
C CYS A 126 2.37 1.89 15.30
N LEU A 127 1.74 2.55 16.29
CA LEU A 127 0.54 3.37 16.09
C LEU A 127 0.81 4.59 15.20
N ALA A 128 2.06 5.08 15.16
CA ALA A 128 2.44 6.24 14.35
C ALA A 128 2.33 5.98 12.84
N GLU A 129 2.33 4.71 12.41
CA GLU A 129 2.23 4.28 11.01
C GLU A 129 0.88 3.62 10.69
N GLY A 130 -0.14 3.86 11.51
CA GLY A 130 -1.46 3.23 11.34
C GLY A 130 -1.52 1.78 11.81
N GLY A 131 -0.54 1.34 12.61
CA GLY A 131 -0.67 0.12 13.40
C GLY A 131 -1.77 0.24 14.46
N THR A 132 -2.18 -0.91 15.01
CA THR A 132 -3.16 -0.99 16.10
C THR A 132 -2.60 -1.83 17.24
N ASP A 133 -2.89 -1.43 18.47
CA ASP A 133 -2.60 -2.17 19.70
C ASP A 133 -3.75 -3.13 20.10
N ILE A 134 -4.88 -3.05 19.40
CA ILE A 134 -6.01 -3.96 19.57
C ILE A 134 -5.69 -5.23 18.79
N LYS A 135 -5.56 -6.35 19.50
CA LYS A 135 -5.35 -7.68 18.91
C LYS A 135 -6.54 -8.04 18.01
N PRO A 136 -6.35 -8.22 16.69
CA PRO A 136 -7.42 -8.66 15.80
C PRO A 136 -7.81 -10.11 16.09
N ASP A 137 -9.08 -10.43 15.85
CA ASP A 137 -9.69 -11.76 16.00
C ASP A 137 -9.03 -12.85 15.15
N PHE A 138 -8.55 -12.49 13.96
CA PHE A 138 -7.89 -13.41 13.04
C PHE A 138 -6.44 -13.76 13.42
N TRP A 139 -5.90 -13.18 14.49
CA TRP A 139 -4.65 -13.60 15.09
C TRP A 139 -4.95 -14.43 16.33
N GLU A 140 -4.94 -15.75 16.23
CA GLU A 140 -4.92 -16.63 17.41
C GLU A 140 -3.55 -16.55 18.12
#